data_AF-A0ABD1UNJ5-F1
#
_entry.id   AF-A0ABD1UNJ5-F1
#
_cell.length_a   1.000
_cell.length_b   1.000
_cell.length_c   1.000
_cell.angle_alpha   90.00
_cell.angle_beta   90.00
_cell.angle_gamma   90.00
#
_symmetry.space_group_name_H-M   'P 1'
#
loop_
_entity.id
_entity.type
_entity.pdbx_description
1 polymer ?
#
loop_
_entity_poly.entity_id
_entity_poly.type
_entity_poly.pdbx_seq_one_letter_code
_entity_poly.pdbx_strand_id
1 'polypeptide(L)'
;MATWLIVLILLLGIRLFEYSIRFISVVILSRSNKKKAVGFFHPYTNDGGGGERVLWCAVKAIQEVSPDLDCVIYTGDHDASPESLSVRALDRFGVALLNPPKVVHLG
;
A
#
# COMPACT_ATOMS: atom_id res chain seq x y z
N MET A 1 51.69 26.62 -11.67
CA MET A 1 51.61 25.15 -11.72
C MET A 1 50.77 24.62 -10.56
N ALA A 2 51.16 24.82 -9.29
CA ALA A 2 50.41 24.33 -8.12
C ALA A 2 49.00 24.93 -7.95
N THR A 3 48.81 26.22 -8.25
CA THR A 3 47.50 26.90 -8.14
C THR A 3 46.43 26.30 -9.03
N TRP A 4 46.76 26.00 -10.29
CA TRP A 4 45.85 25.34 -11.24
C TRP A 4 45.45 23.93 -10.79
N LEU A 5 46.38 23.22 -10.16
CA LEU A 5 46.17 21.87 -9.66
C LEU A 5 45.20 21.88 -8.46
N ILE A 6 45.33 22.86 -7.57
CA ILE A 6 44.39 23.09 -6.45
C ILE A 6 42.99 23.43 -6.98
N VAL A 7 42.89 24.31 -7.98
CA VAL A 7 41.58 24.67 -8.59
C VAL A 7 40.89 23.46 -9.20
N LEU A 8 41.62 22.60 -9.92
CA LEU A 8 41.08 21.37 -10.50
C LEU A 8 40.55 20.39 -9.44
N ILE A 9 41.27 20.20 -8.34
CA ILE A 9 40.85 19.33 -7.23
C ILE A 9 39.57 19.87 -6.58
N LEU A 10 39.47 21.19 -6.37
CA LEU A 10 38.27 21.82 -5.80
C LEU A 10 37.06 21.64 -6.73
N LEU A 11 37.22 21.83 -8.03
CA LEU A 11 36.15 21.64 -9.01
C LEU A 11 35.67 20.18 -9.07
N LEU A 12 36.59 19.22 -9.03
CA LEU A 12 36.27 17.78 -8.94
C LEU A 12 35.53 17.44 -7.65
N GLY A 13 35.98 17.98 -6.52
CA GLY A 13 35.32 17.81 -5.22
C GLY A 13 33.89 18.33 -5.22
N ILE A 14 33.65 19.52 -5.78
CA ILE A 14 32.31 20.10 -5.91
C ILE A 14 31.41 19.23 -6.80
N ARG A 15 31.93 18.72 -7.92
CA ARG A 15 31.17 17.82 -8.81
C ARG A 15 30.83 16.49 -8.16
N LEU A 16 31.76 15.90 -7.42
CA LEU A 16 31.51 14.66 -6.67
C LEU A 16 30.47 14.88 -5.57
N PHE A 17 30.54 16.03 -4.88
CA PHE A 17 29.57 16.41 -3.86
C PHE A 17 28.17 16.61 -4.47
N GLU A 18 28.06 17.35 -5.58
CA GLU A 18 26.80 17.53 -6.31
C GLU A 18 26.21 16.19 -6.75
N TYR A 19 27.03 15.30 -7.32
CA TYR A 19 26.60 13.95 -7.73
C TYR A 19 26.10 13.13 -6.54
N SER A 20 26.82 13.18 -5.42
CA SER A 20 26.45 12.48 -4.18
C SER A 20 25.13 13.00 -3.61
N ILE A 21 24.92 14.31 -3.58
CA ILE A 21 23.66 14.93 -3.15
C ILE A 21 22.51 14.53 -4.06
N ARG A 22 22.68 14.54 -5.38
CA ARG A 22 21.65 14.09 -6.33
C ARG A 22 21.32 12.61 -6.12
N PHE A 23 22.34 11.76 -5.96
CA PHE A 23 22.15 10.33 -5.73
C PHE A 23 21.38 10.06 -4.44
N ILE A 24 21.78 10.70 -3.33
CA ILE A 24 21.09 10.62 -2.04
C ILE A 24 19.64 11.12 -2.17
N SER A 25 19.42 12.25 -2.86
CA SER A 25 18.09 12.82 -3.07
C SER A 25 17.18 11.87 -3.84
N VAL A 26 17.68 11.24 -4.92
CA VAL A 26 16.94 10.23 -5.68
C VAL A 26 16.60 9.02 -4.82
N VAL A 27 17.55 8.52 -4.01
CA VAL A 27 17.31 7.37 -3.12
C VAL A 27 16.26 7.70 -2.06
N ILE A 28 16.31 8.89 -1.45
CA ILE A 28 15.34 9.32 -0.42
C ILE A 28 13.96 9.53 -1.04
N LEU A 29 13.86 10.26 -2.16
CA LEU A 29 12.59 10.56 -2.82
C LEU A 29 11.96 9.30 -3.43
N SER A 30 12.77 8.36 -3.92
CA SER A 30 12.31 7.07 -4.43
C SER A 30 11.59 6.25 -3.36
N ARG A 31 11.95 6.40 -2.07
CA ARG A 31 11.29 5.68 -0.97
C ARG A 31 9.89 6.18 -0.63
N SER A 32 9.47 7.34 -1.15
CA SER A 32 8.20 7.99 -0.79
C SER A 32 6.97 7.43 -1.52
N ASN A 33 7.13 6.53 -2.49
CA ASN A 33 6.00 6.04 -3.29
C ASN A 33 5.44 4.70 -2.82
N LYS A 34 5.53 4.40 -1.52
CA LYS A 34 4.85 3.23 -0.96
C LYS A 34 3.37 3.54 -0.88
N LYS A 35 2.56 2.87 -1.72
CA LYS A 35 1.10 2.88 -1.57
C LYS A 35 0.76 2.42 -0.16
N LYS A 36 0.01 3.27 0.56
CA LYS A 36 -0.50 2.92 1.88
C LYS A 36 -1.65 1.93 1.71
N ALA A 37 -1.80 1.03 2.67
CA ALA A 37 -2.87 0.04 2.68
C ALA A 37 -3.30 -0.25 4.12
N VAL A 38 -4.53 -0.74 4.28
CA VAL A 38 -5.06 -1.28 5.54
C VAL A 38 -5.34 -2.76 5.34
N GLY A 39 -4.74 -3.57 6.19
CA GLY A 39 -4.96 -5.02 6.22
C GLY A 39 -6.00 -5.38 7.27
N PHE A 40 -6.96 -6.23 6.89
CA PHE A 40 -7.92 -6.86 7.78
C PHE A 40 -7.67 -8.35 7.79
N PHE A 41 -7.52 -8.93 8.98
CA PHE A 41 -7.37 -10.37 9.13
C PHE A 41 -8.72 -11.00 9.46
N HIS A 42 -9.15 -11.99 8.67
CA HIS A 42 -10.35 -12.76 8.94
C HIS A 42 -10.21 -14.20 8.39
N PRO A 43 -10.21 -15.24 9.25
CA PRO A 43 -9.84 -16.59 8.84
C PRO A 43 -10.77 -17.17 7.77
N TYR A 44 -12.08 -16.96 7.89
CA TYR A 44 -13.09 -17.44 6.93
C TYR A 44 -14.14 -16.37 6.73
N THR A 45 -14.40 -15.99 5.48
CA THR A 45 -15.35 -14.95 5.06
C THR A 45 -16.61 -15.54 4.41
N ASN A 46 -16.80 -16.85 4.59
CA ASN A 46 -17.80 -17.67 3.91
C ASN A 46 -18.96 -18.10 4.82
N ASP A 47 -18.94 -17.77 6.11
CA ASP A 47 -19.83 -18.36 7.12
C ASP A 47 -21.07 -17.51 7.41
N GLY A 48 -21.08 -16.22 7.05
CA GLY A 48 -22.24 -15.34 7.23
C GLY A 48 -22.43 -14.83 8.68
N GLY A 49 -21.40 -14.91 9.53
CA GLY A 49 -21.47 -14.55 10.94
C GLY A 49 -21.42 -13.05 11.25
N GLY A 50 -21.70 -12.69 12.51
CA GLY A 50 -21.68 -11.28 12.95
C GLY A 50 -20.30 -10.61 12.83
N GLY A 51 -19.22 -11.36 13.00
CA GLY A 51 -17.84 -10.87 12.82
C GLY A 51 -17.56 -10.39 11.39
N GLU A 52 -18.10 -11.09 10.40
CA GLU A 52 -17.99 -10.70 8.98
C GLU A 52 -18.74 -9.39 8.71
N ARG A 53 -19.92 -9.18 9.31
CA ARG A 53 -20.62 -7.90 9.19
C ARG A 53 -19.77 -6.75 9.73
N VAL A 54 -19.10 -6.95 10.87
CA VAL A 54 -18.19 -5.95 11.43
C VAL A 54 -17.03 -5.68 10.48
N LEU A 55 -16.44 -6.74 9.90
CA LEU A 55 -15.39 -6.64 8.89
C LEU A 55 -15.83 -5.76 7.71
N TRP A 56 -16.97 -6.07 7.08
CA TRP A 56 -17.43 -5.35 5.89
C TRP A 56 -17.79 -3.90 6.17
N CYS A 57 -18.42 -3.63 7.32
CA CYS A 57 -18.67 -2.25 7.75
C CYS A 57 -17.37 -1.47 7.97
N ALA A 58 -16.34 -2.09 8.56
CA ALA A 58 -15.05 -1.45 8.76
C ALA A 58 -14.33 -1.16 7.43
N VAL A 59 -14.32 -2.12 6.50
CA VAL A 59 -13.76 -1.94 5.15
C VAL A 59 -14.46 -0.78 4.44
N LYS A 60 -15.80 -0.77 4.44
CA LYS A 60 -16.58 0.30 3.83
C LYS A 60 -16.25 1.67 4.43
N ALA A 61 -16.21 1.77 5.76
CA ALA A 61 -15.89 3.03 6.44
C ALA A 61 -14.50 3.56 6.07
N ILE A 62 -13.50 2.67 5.96
CA ILE A 62 -12.15 3.07 5.51
C ILE A 62 -12.18 3.55 4.06
N GLN A 63 -12.89 2.87 3.17
CA GLN A 63 -13.01 3.30 1.77
C GLN A 63 -13.71 4.65 1.63
N GLU A 64 -14.74 4.92 2.45
CA GLU A 64 -15.44 6.22 2.44
C GLU A 64 -14.56 7.36 2.95
N VAL A 65 -13.74 7.10 3.97
CA VAL A 65 -12.81 8.10 4.54
C VAL A 65 -11.56 8.29 3.68
N SER A 66 -11.10 7.25 2.99
CA SER A 66 -9.89 7.26 2.18
C SER A 66 -10.03 6.36 0.95
N PRO A 67 -10.70 6.84 -0.12
CA PRO A 67 -10.97 6.03 -1.32
C PRO A 67 -9.72 5.51 -2.04
N ASP A 68 -8.61 6.25 -1.94
CA ASP A 68 -7.32 5.90 -2.55
C ASP A 68 -6.52 4.86 -1.74
N LEU A 69 -7.00 4.49 -0.54
CA LEU A 69 -6.32 3.58 0.36
C LEU A 69 -6.73 2.13 0.06
N ASP A 70 -5.75 1.31 -0.30
CA ASP A 70 -5.98 -0.11 -0.57
C ASP A 70 -6.46 -0.82 0.70
N CYS A 71 -7.62 -1.47 0.64
CA CYS A 71 -8.08 -2.41 1.68
C CYS A 71 -7.72 -3.83 1.27
N VAL A 72 -7.07 -4.58 2.16
CA VAL A 72 -6.59 -5.94 1.92
C VAL A 72 -7.20 -6.89 2.94
N ILE A 73 -7.85 -7.96 2.48
CA ILE A 73 -8.38 -9.02 3.33
C ILE A 73 -7.40 -10.19 3.32
N TYR A 74 -6.93 -10.55 4.50
CA TYR A 74 -6.11 -11.74 4.73
C TYR A 74 -7.04 -12.85 5.22
N THR A 75 -7.19 -13.91 4.42
CA THR A 75 -8.17 -14.96 4.67
C THR A 75 -7.65 -16.35 4.33
N GLY A 76 -8.12 -17.37 5.05
CA GLY A 76 -7.89 -18.79 4.73
C GLY A 76 -8.80 -19.32 3.64
N ASP A 77 -9.76 -18.54 3.16
CA ASP A 77 -10.60 -18.92 2.03
C ASP A 77 -9.80 -18.93 0.73
N HIS A 78 -9.53 -20.11 0.17
CA HIS A 78 -8.80 -20.26 -1.09
C HIS A 78 -9.60 -19.82 -2.33
N ASP A 79 -10.92 -19.71 -2.20
CA ASP A 79 -11.85 -19.30 -3.27
C ASP A 79 -12.19 -17.80 -3.23
N ALA A 80 -11.61 -17.04 -2.29
CA ALA A 80 -11.85 -15.60 -2.17
C ALA A 80 -11.19 -14.82 -3.32
N SER A 81 -11.99 -14.04 -4.04
CA SER A 81 -11.53 -13.03 -5.00
C SER A 81 -12.04 -11.65 -4.55
N PRO A 82 -11.43 -10.55 -5.01
CA PRO A 82 -11.93 -9.20 -4.74
C PRO A 82 -13.43 -9.03 -5.04
N GLU A 83 -13.86 -9.59 -6.17
CA GLU A 83 -15.25 -9.54 -6.64
C GLU A 83 -16.15 -10.41 -5.77
N SER A 84 -15.73 -11.65 -5.46
CA SER A 84 -16.54 -12.54 -4.63
C SER A 84 -16.74 -12.00 -3.22
N LEU A 85 -15.72 -11.37 -2.62
CA LEU A 85 -15.85 -10.69 -1.34
C LEU A 85 -16.79 -9.49 -1.39
N SER A 86 -16.74 -8.71 -2.47
CA SER A 86 -17.64 -7.56 -2.66
C SER A 86 -19.10 -7.99 -2.80
N VAL A 87 -19.34 -9.05 -3.58
CA VAL A 87 -20.65 -9.68 -3.73
C VAL A 87 -21.12 -10.24 -2.39
N ARG A 88 -20.28 -10.96 -1.64
CA ARG A 88 -20.63 -11.48 -0.30
C ARG A 88 -21.00 -10.36 0.67
N ALA A 89 -20.22 -9.27 0.71
CA ALA A 89 -20.50 -8.11 1.55
C ALA A 89 -21.88 -7.50 1.25
N LEU A 90 -22.22 -7.38 -0.04
CA LEU A 90 -23.51 -6.86 -0.48
C LEU A 90 -24.65 -7.84 -0.20
N ASP A 91 -24.56 -9.06 -0.71
CA ASP A 91 -25.65 -10.03 -0.73
C ASP A 91 -26.00 -10.55 0.68
N ARG A 92 -25.00 -10.75 1.53
CA ARG A 92 -25.22 -11.32 2.88
C ARG A 92 -25.42 -10.26 3.96
N PHE A 93 -24.85 -9.08 3.78
CA PHE A 93 -24.79 -8.06 4.84
C PHE A 93 -25.36 -6.71 4.45
N GLY A 94 -25.76 -6.51 3.18
CA GLY A 94 -26.24 -5.23 2.67
C GLY A 94 -25.15 -4.16 2.64
N VAL A 95 -23.87 -4.55 2.63
CA VAL A 95 -22.74 -3.63 2.67
C VAL A 95 -22.13 -3.49 1.27
N ALA A 96 -22.56 -2.46 0.55
CA ALA A 96 -21.97 -2.09 -0.73
C ALA A 96 -20.60 -1.41 -0.51
N LEU A 97 -19.52 -2.07 -0.93
CA LEU A 97 -18.16 -1.53 -0.95
C LEU A 97 -17.97 -0.58 -2.15
N LEU A 98 -17.14 0.45 -2.00
CA LEU A 98 -16.83 1.41 -3.06
C LEU A 98 -15.89 0.80 -4.11
N ASN A 99 -14.92 -0.01 -3.66
CA ASN A 99 -13.97 -0.71 -4.50
C ASN A 99 -13.83 -2.16 -4.01
N PRO A 100 -13.58 -3.13 -4.91
CA PRO A 100 -13.27 -4.50 -4.50
C PRO A 100 -12.01 -4.53 -3.61
N PRO A 101 -12.06 -5.17 -2.43
CA PRO A 101 -10.89 -5.27 -1.57
C PRO A 101 -9.90 -6.28 -2.14
N LYS A 102 -8.60 -6.04 -1.96
CA LYS A 102 -7.57 -7.00 -2.36
C LYS A 102 -7.60 -8.22 -1.44
N VAL A 103 -7.13 -9.36 -1.94
CA VAL A 103 -7.14 -10.62 -1.19
C VAL A 103 -5.73 -11.15 -1.06
N VAL A 104 -5.39 -11.63 0.14
CA VAL A 104 -4.19 -12.42 0.41
C VAL A 104 -4.63 -13.71 1.09
N HIS A 105 -4.32 -14.84 0.47
CA HIS A 105 -4.63 -16.14 1.04
C HIS A 105 -3.59 -16.53 2.10
N LEU A 106 -4.09 -16.94 3.25
CA LEU A 106 -3.30 -17.51 4.33
C LEU A 106 -3.29 -19.02 4.14
N GLY A 107 -2.10 -19.60 4.03
CA GLY A 107 -1.88 -21.04 3.91
C GLY A 107 -1.90 -21.78 5.23
#